data_AF-A0A6A2XRY8-F1
#
_entry.id   AF-A0A6A2XRY8-F1
#
_cell.length_a   1.000
_cell.length_b   1.000
_cell.length_c   1.000
_cell.angle_alpha   90.00
_cell.angle_beta   90.00
_cell.angle_gamma   90.00
#
_symmetry.space_group_name_H-M   'P 1'
#
loop_
_entity.id
_entity.type
_entity.pdbx_description
1 polymer ?
#
loop_
_entity_poly.entity_id
_entity_poly.type
_entity_poly.pdbx_seq_one_letter_code
_entity_poly.pdbx_strand_id
1 'polypeptide(L)'
;MAKEIQNSRSGDVKKTAEDLAEFMNKVRTGAGVSNDEILGFAKLFNDELTLDNISRPRLVNMCKYMGISPYGTDAYLRYMLRRRLQEIKNDDKMIQAEGVESLSEAELRQACRERGLLGLLSVEEMRQQLRDWLDLSLNHSLPSSLLILSRAFAVSGKVRPEEAVQATLSSLPDEVVDTVGVTALASEDSVSERRRKLEFLEMQEELIKEEEEEEEEEQAKLKESISKQKDVALEEMTVSTAKEAHELAKAKTLEKHEQLCELSRALAVLASASSVSWEREEFLRLVKKEVELYNSMVEKEGTEDEEEAKKAYQAAREHSDYTAQKAIGDKVSSALIDRVDAMLQSLKKKLMM
;
A
#
# COMPACT_ATOMS: atom_id res chain seq x y z
N MET A 1 -41.41 -3.14 -6.18
CA MET A 1 -40.59 -2.64 -5.05
C MET A 1 -39.15 -2.57 -5.51
N ALA A 2 -38.63 -1.35 -5.67
CA ALA A 2 -37.21 -0.93 -5.73
C ALA A 2 -37.26 0.56 -6.17
N LYS A 3 -37.54 1.49 -5.25
CA LYS A 3 -36.58 2.35 -4.53
C LYS A 3 -35.65 3.10 -5.50
N GLU A 4 -35.91 4.40 -5.70
CA GLU A 4 -35.17 5.52 -5.07
C GLU A 4 -33.71 5.51 -5.57
N ILE A 5 -33.21 6.50 -6.30
CA ILE A 5 -32.92 7.87 -5.84
C ILE A 5 -32.83 8.76 -7.08
N GLN A 6 -33.75 9.71 -7.25
CA GLN A 6 -33.57 10.82 -8.19
C GLN A 6 -32.86 11.96 -7.47
N ASN A 7 -31.67 12.28 -7.99
CA ASN A 7 -31.05 13.60 -8.09
C ASN A 7 -31.20 14.57 -6.91
N SER A 8 -30.16 14.58 -6.08
CA SER A 8 -29.80 15.76 -5.29
C SER A 8 -28.87 16.66 -6.12
N ARG A 9 -29.34 17.87 -6.42
CA ARG A 9 -28.60 19.16 -6.46
C ARG A 9 -27.12 19.16 -6.88
N SER A 10 -26.84 19.62 -8.10
CA SER A 10 -25.98 20.79 -8.38
C SER A 10 -26.11 21.14 -9.86
N GLY A 11 -26.10 22.43 -10.20
CA GLY A 11 -26.27 22.93 -11.57
C GLY A 11 -25.02 22.76 -12.45
N ASP A 12 -24.45 21.56 -12.50
CA ASP A 12 -23.45 21.23 -13.52
C ASP A 12 -24.19 20.86 -14.81
N VAL A 13 -24.01 21.67 -15.84
CA VAL A 13 -24.39 21.34 -17.22
C VAL A 13 -23.83 19.95 -17.51
N LYS A 14 -24.68 19.01 -17.92
CA LYS A 14 -24.25 17.67 -18.33
C LYS A 14 -23.28 17.83 -19.50
N LYS A 15 -21.98 17.69 -19.23
CA LYS A 15 -20.97 17.69 -20.27
C LYS A 15 -21.11 16.40 -21.05
N THR A 16 -21.14 16.51 -22.37
CA THR A 16 -21.26 15.35 -23.26
C THR A 16 -19.89 14.94 -23.78
N ALA A 17 -19.75 13.70 -24.24
CA ALA A 17 -18.53 13.22 -24.88
C ALA A 17 -18.13 14.05 -26.11
N GLU A 18 -19.13 14.65 -26.78
CA GLU A 18 -18.93 15.56 -27.91
C GLU A 18 -18.32 16.89 -27.46
N ASP A 19 -18.74 17.43 -26.31
CA ASP A 19 -18.14 18.63 -25.73
C ASP A 19 -16.66 18.41 -25.33
N LEU A 20 -16.32 17.21 -24.83
CA LEU A 20 -14.94 16.84 -24.50
C LEU A 20 -14.08 16.75 -25.77
N ALA A 21 -14.59 16.13 -26.83
CA ALA A 21 -13.88 16.01 -28.10
C ALA A 21 -13.68 17.38 -28.76
N GLU A 22 -14.69 18.25 -28.73
CA GLU A 22 -14.58 19.63 -29.23
C GLU A 22 -13.58 20.44 -28.41
N PHE A 23 -13.60 20.30 -27.08
CA PHE A 23 -12.64 20.92 -26.18
C PHE A 23 -11.20 20.47 -26.48
N MET A 24 -10.96 19.17 -26.63
CA MET A 24 -9.63 18.63 -26.95
C MET A 24 -9.14 19.11 -28.32
N ASN A 25 -10.03 19.21 -29.31
CA ASN A 25 -9.71 19.79 -30.61
C ASN A 25 -9.37 21.29 -30.52
N LYS A 26 -10.09 22.07 -29.72
CA LYS A 26 -9.75 23.49 -29.44
C LYS A 26 -8.39 23.62 -28.76
N VAL A 27 -8.09 22.75 -27.79
CA VAL A 27 -6.80 22.70 -27.10
C VAL A 27 -5.66 22.37 -28.07
N ARG A 28 -5.82 21.36 -28.93
CA ARG A 28 -4.81 20.94 -29.93
C ARG A 28 -4.59 21.93 -31.06
N THR A 29 -5.62 22.68 -31.44
CA THR A 29 -5.54 23.75 -32.45
C THR A 29 -4.93 25.05 -31.89
N GLY A 30 -4.65 25.11 -30.58
CA GLY A 30 -4.08 26.28 -29.92
C GLY A 30 -5.08 27.42 -29.71
N ALA A 31 -6.38 27.14 -29.77
CA ALA A 31 -7.40 28.12 -29.42
C ALA A 31 -7.34 28.45 -27.92
N GLY A 32 -7.68 29.68 -27.54
CA GLY A 32 -7.75 30.09 -26.14
C GLY A 32 -8.91 29.38 -25.44
N VAL A 33 -8.61 28.69 -24.35
CA VAL A 33 -9.57 27.95 -23.53
C VAL A 33 -9.66 28.61 -22.16
N SER A 34 -10.87 28.71 -21.60
CA SER A 34 -11.03 29.33 -20.28
C SER A 34 -10.58 28.41 -19.14
N ASN A 35 -10.09 28.99 -18.04
CA ASN A 35 -9.67 28.22 -16.87
C ASN A 35 -10.80 27.38 -16.28
N ASP A 36 -12.04 27.90 -16.29
CA ASP A 36 -13.22 27.19 -15.79
C ASP A 36 -13.59 25.97 -16.65
N GLU A 37 -13.44 26.07 -17.97
CA GLU A 37 -13.61 24.93 -18.88
C GLU A 37 -12.53 23.88 -18.62
N ILE A 38 -11.26 24.28 -18.49
CA ILE A 38 -10.14 23.38 -18.21
C ILE A 38 -10.38 22.63 -16.90
N LEU A 39 -10.67 23.34 -15.80
CA LEU A 39 -10.98 22.73 -14.51
C LEU A 39 -12.21 21.82 -14.60
N GLY A 40 -13.17 22.19 -15.43
CA GLY A 40 -14.37 21.46 -15.67
C GLY A 40 -14.17 20.10 -16.34
N PHE A 41 -13.29 20.01 -17.34
CA PHE A 41 -13.00 18.76 -18.05
C PHE A 41 -11.89 17.96 -17.36
N ALA A 42 -10.94 18.62 -16.70
CA ALA A 42 -9.84 17.96 -16.00
C ALA A 42 -10.31 17.02 -14.87
N LYS A 43 -11.47 17.30 -14.25
CA LYS A 43 -12.12 16.42 -13.25
C LYS A 43 -12.61 15.09 -13.81
N LEU A 44 -12.78 14.97 -15.13
CA LEU A 44 -13.26 13.74 -15.77
C LEU A 44 -12.14 12.71 -15.95
N PHE A 45 -10.90 13.17 -15.95
CA PHE A 45 -9.74 12.29 -15.98
C PHE A 45 -9.59 11.64 -14.60
N ASN A 46 -9.26 10.36 -14.55
CA ASN A 46 -8.94 9.64 -13.31
C ASN A 46 -7.47 9.21 -13.34
N ASP A 47 -6.82 9.16 -12.18
CA ASP A 47 -5.42 8.71 -12.07
C ASP A 47 -5.24 7.27 -12.59
N GLU A 48 -6.23 6.41 -12.39
CA GLU A 48 -6.19 5.03 -12.89
C GLU A 48 -6.29 4.99 -14.41
N LEU A 49 -7.30 5.68 -14.95
CA LEU A 49 -7.61 5.73 -16.37
C LEU A 49 -6.50 6.38 -17.20
N THR A 50 -5.90 7.45 -16.68
CA THR A 50 -4.77 8.12 -17.34
C THR A 50 -3.54 7.22 -17.37
N LEU A 51 -3.18 6.57 -16.26
CA LEU A 51 -1.98 5.73 -16.20
C LEU A 51 -2.12 4.42 -17.00
N ASP A 52 -3.31 3.87 -17.15
CA ASP A 52 -3.52 2.67 -17.96
C ASP A 52 -3.32 2.92 -19.45
N ASN A 53 -3.79 4.06 -19.95
CA ASN A 53 -3.79 4.41 -21.37
C ASN A 53 -2.55 5.21 -21.83
N ILE A 54 -1.56 5.42 -20.95
CA ILE A 54 -0.30 6.09 -21.31
C ILE A 54 0.75 5.07 -21.77
N SER A 55 1.45 5.39 -22.86
CA SER A 55 2.51 4.53 -23.41
C SER A 55 3.71 4.37 -22.46
N ARG A 56 4.38 3.21 -22.55
CA ARG A 56 5.55 2.86 -21.73
C ARG A 56 6.65 3.94 -21.66
N PRO A 57 7.08 4.57 -22.77
CA PRO A 57 8.10 5.62 -22.70
C PRO A 57 7.69 6.82 -21.84
N ARG A 58 6.40 7.18 -21.87
CA ARG A 58 5.83 8.25 -21.05
C ARG A 58 5.76 7.83 -19.57
N LEU A 59 5.34 6.60 -19.26
CA LEU A 59 5.38 6.06 -17.89
C LEU A 59 6.80 6.08 -17.31
N VAL A 60 7.79 5.64 -18.09
CA VAL A 60 9.21 5.67 -17.68
C VAL A 60 9.68 7.10 -17.40
N ASN A 61 9.30 8.06 -18.24
CA ASN A 61 9.66 9.47 -18.03
C ASN A 61 8.98 10.05 -16.79
N MET A 62 7.71 9.71 -16.53
CA MET A 62 7.02 10.07 -15.29
C MET A 62 7.72 9.49 -14.06
N CYS A 63 8.08 8.21 -14.09
CA CYS A 63 8.83 7.58 -13.00
C CYS A 63 10.14 8.31 -12.72
N LYS A 64 10.94 8.60 -13.76
CA LYS A 64 12.19 9.35 -13.63
C LYS A 64 11.96 10.74 -13.04
N TYR A 65 10.93 11.42 -13.50
CA TYR A 65 10.56 12.76 -13.03
C TYR A 65 10.20 12.76 -11.54
N MET A 66 9.49 11.73 -11.08
CA MET A 66 9.11 11.54 -9.67
C MET A 66 10.21 10.93 -8.80
N GLY A 67 11.41 10.71 -9.35
CA GLY A 67 12.54 10.09 -8.63
C GLY A 67 12.38 8.58 -8.37
N ILE A 68 11.48 7.92 -9.08
CA ILE A 68 11.29 6.46 -9.03
C ILE A 68 12.20 5.82 -10.09
N SER A 69 12.95 4.79 -9.70
CA SER A 69 13.75 4.02 -10.66
C SER A 69 12.83 3.22 -11.60
N PRO A 70 12.85 3.47 -12.93
CA PRO A 70 12.00 2.75 -13.86
C PRO A 70 12.61 1.38 -14.18
N TYR A 71 12.17 0.34 -13.49
CA TYR A 71 12.51 -1.04 -13.80
C TYR A 71 11.25 -1.91 -13.78
N GLY A 72 11.30 -3.06 -14.45
CA GLY A 72 10.20 -4.01 -14.49
C GLY A 72 9.20 -3.80 -15.64
N THR A 73 8.06 -4.45 -15.49
CA THR A 73 6.93 -4.45 -16.45
C THR A 73 6.08 -3.18 -16.31
N ASP A 74 5.23 -2.92 -17.29
CA ASP A 74 4.41 -1.70 -17.33
C ASP A 74 3.39 -1.69 -16.19
N ALA A 75 2.83 -2.85 -15.87
CA ALA A 75 1.98 -3.02 -14.69
C ALA A 75 2.69 -2.63 -13.39
N TYR A 76 3.98 -2.98 -13.25
CA TYR A 76 4.77 -2.59 -12.08
C TYR A 76 5.03 -1.09 -12.03
N LEU A 77 5.38 -0.46 -13.16
CA LEU A 77 5.56 0.99 -13.23
C LEU A 77 4.27 1.73 -12.88
N ARG A 78 3.13 1.29 -13.42
CA ARG A 78 1.80 1.84 -13.10
C ARG A 78 1.48 1.68 -11.61
N TYR A 79 1.72 0.51 -11.03
CA TYR A 79 1.53 0.28 -9.61
C TYR A 79 2.39 1.22 -8.74
N MET A 80 3.67 1.38 -9.07
CA MET A 80 4.58 2.26 -8.36
C MET A 80 4.14 3.72 -8.43
N LEU A 81 3.71 4.18 -9.62
CA LEU A 81 3.16 5.52 -9.80
C LEU A 81 1.88 5.71 -8.98
N ARG A 82 0.91 4.78 -9.07
CA ARG A 82 -0.33 4.83 -8.26
C ARG A 82 -0.06 4.92 -6.77
N ARG A 83 0.84 4.08 -6.27
CA ARG A 83 1.23 4.10 -4.86
C ARG A 83 1.81 5.47 -4.49
N ARG A 84 2.70 6.01 -5.32
CA ARG A 84 3.31 7.31 -5.07
C ARG A 84 2.31 8.48 -5.12
N LEU A 85 1.37 8.47 -6.08
CA LEU A 85 0.30 9.46 -6.15
C LEU A 85 -0.60 9.40 -4.91
N GLN A 86 -0.88 8.19 -4.41
CA GLN A 86 -1.67 8.00 -3.19
C GLN A 86 -0.92 8.49 -1.93
N GLU A 87 0.38 8.25 -1.85
CA GLU A 87 1.24 8.80 -0.79
C GLU A 87 1.17 10.33 -0.79
N ILE A 88 1.34 10.97 -1.95
CA ILE A 88 1.23 12.43 -2.11
C ILE A 88 -0.15 12.92 -1.69
N LYS A 89 -1.23 12.22 -2.06
CA LYS A 89 -2.60 12.61 -1.70
C LYS A 89 -2.88 12.50 -0.21
N ASN A 90 -2.29 11.53 0.47
CA ASN A 90 -2.39 11.40 1.92
C ASN A 90 -1.59 12.50 2.63
N ASP A 91 -0.39 12.81 2.11
CA ASP A 91 0.45 13.90 2.58
C ASP A 91 -0.21 15.27 2.38
N ASP A 92 -0.85 15.50 1.22
CA ASP A 92 -1.64 16.71 0.93
C ASP A 92 -2.73 16.97 1.99
N LYS A 93 -3.44 15.91 2.42
CA LYS A 93 -4.47 16.02 3.47
C LYS A 93 -3.87 16.37 4.83
N MET A 94 -2.70 15.81 5.15
CA MET A 94 -1.99 16.10 6.39
C MET A 94 -1.53 17.56 6.40
N ILE A 95 -0.89 18.00 5.33
CA ILE A 95 -0.41 19.38 5.15
C ILE A 95 -1.58 20.37 5.19
N GLN A 96 -2.74 20.06 4.60
CA GLN A 96 -3.90 20.95 4.66
C GLN A 96 -4.46 21.07 6.09
N ALA A 97 -4.39 19.99 6.88
CA ALA A 97 -4.86 20.00 8.27
C ALA A 97 -3.94 20.80 9.20
N GLU A 98 -2.62 20.73 8.98
CA GLU A 98 -1.61 21.43 9.80
C GLU A 98 -1.35 22.87 9.31
N GLY A 99 -1.53 23.11 8.00
CA GLY A 99 -1.30 24.37 7.31
C GLY A 99 0.11 24.47 6.72
N VAL A 100 0.23 25.07 5.53
CA VAL A 100 1.51 25.21 4.81
C VAL A 100 2.58 26.01 5.59
N GLU A 101 2.16 26.84 6.54
CA GLU A 101 3.06 27.62 7.39
C GLU A 101 3.73 26.80 8.50
N SER A 102 3.22 25.61 8.83
CA SER A 102 3.80 24.75 9.87
C SER A 102 5.09 24.05 9.40
N LEU A 103 5.26 23.89 8.08
CA LEU A 103 6.39 23.15 7.51
C LEU A 103 7.71 23.90 7.66
N SER A 104 8.75 23.15 8.04
CA SER A 104 10.12 23.61 7.95
C SER A 104 10.56 23.78 6.49
N GLU A 105 11.62 24.56 6.28
CA GLU A 105 12.17 24.81 4.94
C GLU A 105 12.65 23.51 4.25
N ALA A 106 13.11 22.53 5.03
CA ALA A 106 13.53 21.22 4.53
C ALA A 106 12.33 20.37 4.09
N GLU A 107 11.28 20.33 4.91
CA GLU A 107 10.04 19.61 4.59
C GLU A 107 9.33 20.25 3.40
N LEU A 108 9.30 21.58 3.33
CA LEU A 108 8.72 22.31 2.20
C LEU A 108 9.43 21.97 0.88
N ARG A 109 10.78 21.95 0.89
CA ARG A 109 11.57 21.54 -0.29
C ARG A 109 11.30 20.10 -0.70
N GLN A 110 11.19 19.21 0.28
CA GLN A 110 10.89 17.80 0.02
C GLN A 110 9.48 17.68 -0.57
N ALA A 111 8.46 18.25 0.08
CA ALA A 111 7.08 18.25 -0.38
C ALA A 111 6.94 18.78 -1.82
N CYS A 112 7.66 19.87 -2.15
CA CYS A 112 7.72 20.41 -3.51
C CYS A 112 8.34 19.42 -4.49
N ARG A 113 9.49 18.82 -4.15
CA ARG A 113 10.18 17.83 -5.01
C ARG A 113 9.30 16.61 -5.28
N GLU A 114 8.62 16.10 -4.28
CA GLU A 114 7.74 14.94 -4.41
C GLU A 114 6.55 15.18 -5.34
N ARG A 115 6.08 16.43 -5.42
CA ARG A 115 5.02 16.89 -6.32
C ARG A 115 5.53 17.35 -7.69
N GLY A 116 6.83 17.22 -7.97
CA GLY A 116 7.44 17.64 -9.23
C GLY A 116 7.70 19.15 -9.34
N LEU A 117 7.56 19.92 -8.27
CA LEU A 117 7.81 21.36 -8.25
C LEU A 117 9.34 21.62 -8.18
N LEU A 118 10.03 21.43 -9.30
CA LEU A 118 11.47 21.58 -9.45
C LEU A 118 11.85 23.03 -9.79
N GLY A 119 12.97 23.52 -9.23
CA GLY A 119 13.58 24.80 -9.63
C GLY A 119 13.13 26.04 -8.85
N LEU A 120 12.41 25.88 -7.74
CA LEU A 120 11.99 26.99 -6.87
C LEU A 120 13.15 27.46 -5.97
N LEU A 121 13.38 28.77 -5.93
CA LEU A 121 14.54 29.37 -5.25
C LEU A 121 14.17 30.00 -3.90
N SER A 122 12.99 30.63 -3.79
CA SER A 122 12.53 31.27 -2.55
C SER A 122 11.53 30.41 -1.76
N VAL A 123 11.52 30.60 -0.44
CA VAL A 123 10.62 29.87 0.47
C VAL A 123 9.17 30.31 0.25
N GLU A 124 8.95 31.59 -0.02
CA GLU A 124 7.63 32.17 -0.30
C GLU A 124 7.02 31.62 -1.58
N GLU A 125 7.81 31.50 -2.66
CA GLU A 125 7.35 30.87 -3.91
C GLU A 125 7.02 29.39 -3.71
N MET A 126 7.84 28.66 -2.94
CA MET A 126 7.55 27.25 -2.60
C MET A 126 6.24 27.10 -1.82
N ARG A 127 5.98 27.98 -0.85
CA ARG A 127 4.71 27.99 -0.12
C ARG A 127 3.54 28.31 -1.04
N GLN A 128 3.68 29.29 -1.93
CA GLN A 128 2.61 29.64 -2.85
C GLN A 128 2.31 28.51 -3.83
N GLN A 129 3.33 27.90 -4.44
CA GLN A 129 3.14 26.76 -5.34
C GLN A 129 2.54 25.55 -4.64
N LEU A 130 2.90 25.30 -3.38
CA LEU A 130 2.30 24.22 -2.60
C LEU A 130 0.83 24.52 -2.25
N ARG A 131 0.48 25.77 -1.94
CA ARG A 131 -0.93 26.17 -1.75
C ARG A 131 -1.73 25.99 -3.04
N ASP A 132 -1.20 26.45 -4.17
CA ASP A 132 -1.83 26.30 -5.48
C ASP A 132 -2.02 24.81 -5.81
N TRP A 133 -1.03 23.96 -5.49
CA TRP A 133 -1.15 22.51 -5.64
C TRP A 133 -2.29 21.93 -4.80
N LEU A 134 -2.36 22.27 -3.51
CA LEU A 134 -3.37 21.76 -2.59
C LEU A 134 -4.78 22.22 -2.97
N ASP A 135 -4.91 23.46 -3.44
CA ASP A 135 -6.18 23.98 -3.95
C ASP A 135 -6.65 23.18 -5.18
N LEU A 136 -5.75 22.93 -6.12
CA LEU A 136 -6.04 22.14 -7.30
C LEU A 136 -6.34 20.67 -6.97
N SER A 137 -5.57 20.03 -6.09
CA SER A 137 -5.71 18.59 -5.79
C SER A 137 -6.88 18.30 -4.85
N LEU A 138 -7.12 19.13 -3.82
CA LEU A 138 -8.13 18.87 -2.80
C LEU A 138 -9.44 19.63 -3.05
N ASN A 139 -9.38 20.93 -3.36
CA ASN A 139 -10.60 21.74 -3.53
C ASN A 139 -11.21 21.55 -4.92
N HIS A 140 -10.37 21.54 -5.96
CA HIS A 140 -10.82 21.29 -7.34
C HIS A 140 -10.83 19.79 -7.71
N SER A 141 -10.37 18.90 -6.81
CA SER A 141 -10.35 17.44 -7.01
C SER A 141 -9.67 17.01 -8.31
N LEU A 142 -8.62 17.73 -8.73
CA LEU A 142 -7.87 17.37 -9.93
C LEU A 142 -6.99 16.12 -9.68
N PRO A 143 -6.88 15.22 -10.67
CA PRO A 143 -6.03 14.03 -10.55
C PRO A 143 -4.56 14.40 -10.39
N SER A 144 -3.87 13.77 -9.44
CA SER A 144 -2.46 14.04 -9.17
C SER A 144 -1.57 13.67 -10.37
N SER A 145 -1.94 12.63 -11.12
CA SER A 145 -1.25 12.25 -12.37
C SER A 145 -1.21 13.38 -13.39
N LEU A 146 -2.35 14.05 -13.61
CA LEU A 146 -2.49 15.16 -14.56
C LEU A 146 -1.71 16.39 -14.08
N LEU A 147 -1.74 16.68 -12.78
CA LEU A 147 -0.96 17.77 -12.19
C LEU A 147 0.54 17.54 -12.36
N ILE A 148 1.04 16.33 -12.11
CA ILE A 148 2.46 15.99 -12.29
C ILE A 148 2.86 16.09 -13.77
N LEU A 149 2.03 15.59 -14.68
CA LEU A 149 2.28 15.70 -16.12
C LEU A 149 2.36 17.16 -16.57
N SER A 150 1.45 18.02 -16.10
CA SER A 150 1.49 19.47 -16.34
C SER A 150 2.80 20.11 -15.88
N ARG A 151 3.26 19.78 -14.67
CA ARG A 151 4.51 20.34 -14.16
C ARG A 151 5.75 19.82 -14.88
N ALA A 152 5.71 18.61 -15.44
CA ALA A 152 6.81 18.09 -16.26
C ALA A 152 7.09 18.96 -17.50
N PHE A 153 6.06 19.55 -18.12
CA PHE A 153 6.24 20.49 -19.24
C PHE A 153 6.77 21.86 -18.77
N ALA A 154 6.41 22.31 -17.57
CA ALA A 154 6.87 23.57 -17.01
C ALA A 154 8.39 23.58 -16.69
N VAL A 155 8.99 22.42 -16.41
CA VAL A 155 10.44 22.28 -16.15
C VAL A 155 11.30 22.65 -17.38
N SER A 156 10.74 22.64 -18.59
CA SER A 156 11.44 23.12 -19.80
C SER A 156 11.56 24.66 -19.88
N GLY A 157 11.00 25.40 -18.91
CA GLY A 157 11.48 26.73 -18.55
C GLY A 157 10.73 27.96 -19.06
N LYS A 158 9.58 27.86 -19.76
CA LYS A 158 8.85 29.05 -20.27
C LYS A 158 7.34 28.87 -20.47
N VAL A 159 6.63 28.23 -19.55
CA VAL A 159 5.19 27.99 -19.75
C VAL A 159 4.43 28.34 -18.48
N ARG A 160 3.38 29.18 -18.60
CA ARG A 160 2.49 29.48 -17.46
C ARG A 160 1.81 28.18 -17.00
N PRO A 161 1.44 28.02 -15.72
CA PRO A 161 0.80 26.79 -15.24
C PRO A 161 -0.45 26.39 -16.05
N GLU A 162 -1.23 27.38 -16.51
CA GLU A 162 -2.41 27.21 -17.36
C GLU A 162 -2.05 26.62 -18.73
N GLU A 163 -1.04 27.20 -19.39
CA GLU A 163 -0.51 26.74 -20.67
C GLU A 163 0.14 25.36 -20.55
N ALA A 164 0.68 25.01 -19.37
CA ALA A 164 1.26 23.70 -19.12
C ALA A 164 0.17 22.62 -18.97
N VAL A 165 -0.97 22.95 -18.35
CA VAL A 165 -2.15 22.07 -18.34
C VAL A 165 -2.72 21.92 -19.75
N GLN A 166 -2.82 23.02 -20.52
CA GLN A 166 -3.25 22.96 -21.92
C GLN A 166 -2.31 22.10 -22.78
N ALA A 167 -1.00 22.28 -22.64
CA ALA A 167 0.00 21.48 -23.34
C ALA A 167 -0.11 20.00 -22.96
N THR A 168 -0.35 19.70 -21.68
CA THR A 168 -0.53 18.33 -21.21
C THR A 168 -1.75 17.69 -21.85
N LEU A 169 -2.90 18.36 -21.79
CA LEU A 169 -4.13 17.90 -22.42
C LEU A 169 -3.93 17.70 -23.92
N SER A 170 -3.23 18.61 -24.62
CA SER A 170 -2.92 18.44 -26.04
C SER A 170 -2.02 17.23 -26.35
N SER A 171 -1.15 16.86 -25.40
CA SER A 171 -0.18 15.77 -25.53
C SER A 171 -0.71 14.39 -25.12
N LEU A 172 -1.91 14.35 -24.51
CA LEU A 172 -2.56 13.12 -24.11
C LEU A 172 -2.95 12.30 -25.36
N PRO A 173 -2.65 10.99 -25.36
CA PRO A 173 -3.09 10.07 -26.41
C PRO A 173 -4.61 10.06 -26.58
N ASP A 174 -5.08 9.80 -27.81
CA ASP A 174 -6.52 9.72 -28.13
C ASP A 174 -7.22 8.61 -27.33
N GLU A 175 -6.51 7.53 -27.04
CA GLU A 175 -6.99 6.41 -26.23
C GLU A 175 -7.44 6.86 -24.83
N VAL A 176 -6.73 7.82 -24.21
CA VAL A 176 -7.10 8.40 -22.92
C VAL A 176 -8.38 9.25 -23.05
N VAL A 177 -8.53 9.98 -24.16
CA VAL A 177 -9.68 10.87 -24.38
C VAL A 177 -10.94 10.06 -24.65
N ASP A 178 -10.82 9.03 -25.48
CA ASP A 178 -11.94 8.16 -25.85
C ASP A 178 -12.42 7.34 -24.65
N THR A 179 -11.49 6.81 -23.85
CA THR A 179 -11.83 6.11 -22.59
C THR A 179 -12.56 7.02 -21.61
N VAL A 180 -12.12 8.27 -21.42
CA VAL A 180 -12.82 9.26 -20.58
C VAL A 180 -14.20 9.60 -21.15
N GLY A 181 -14.30 9.79 -22.47
CA GLY A 181 -15.56 10.07 -23.17
C GLY A 181 -16.61 8.97 -22.98
N VAL A 182 -16.18 7.71 -22.98
CA VAL A 182 -17.07 6.54 -22.80
C VAL A 182 -17.40 6.25 -21.33
N THR A 183 -16.48 6.52 -20.40
CA THR A 183 -16.63 6.14 -18.99
C THR A 183 -17.20 7.24 -18.10
N ALA A 184 -16.86 8.51 -18.36
CA ALA A 184 -17.20 9.63 -17.47
C ALA A 184 -18.40 10.46 -17.94
N LEU A 185 -18.78 10.37 -19.22
CA LEU A 185 -19.81 11.23 -19.81
C LEU A 185 -21.00 10.39 -20.31
N ALA A 186 -22.17 10.72 -19.78
CA ALA A 186 -23.43 10.16 -20.27
C ALA A 186 -23.85 10.89 -21.55
N SER A 187 -24.15 10.14 -22.61
CA SER A 187 -24.77 10.67 -23.83
C SER A 187 -26.29 10.71 -23.65
N GLU A 188 -26.95 11.67 -24.27
CA GLU A 188 -28.41 11.84 -24.13
C GLU A 188 -29.21 10.63 -24.70
N ASP A 189 -28.62 9.89 -25.65
CA ASP A 189 -29.23 8.71 -26.25
C ASP A 189 -28.63 7.40 -25.71
N SER A 190 -29.39 6.69 -24.88
CA SER A 190 -29.00 5.38 -24.30
C SER A 190 -28.60 4.31 -25.34
N VAL A 191 -29.07 4.43 -26.59
CA VAL A 191 -28.70 3.55 -27.71
C VAL A 191 -27.33 3.92 -28.26
N SER A 192 -27.04 5.21 -28.39
CA SER A 192 -25.76 5.74 -28.86
C SER A 192 -24.65 5.48 -27.84
N GLU A 193 -24.94 5.61 -26.54
CA GLU A 193 -24.01 5.18 -25.47
C GLU A 193 -23.66 3.71 -25.58
N ARG A 194 -24.69 2.85 -25.75
CA ARG A 194 -24.48 1.41 -25.82
C ARG A 194 -23.71 1.02 -27.08
N ARG A 195 -23.94 1.69 -28.21
CA ARG A 195 -23.17 1.49 -29.45
C ARG A 195 -21.71 1.92 -29.29
N ARG A 196 -21.44 3.12 -28.80
CA ARG A 196 -20.07 3.61 -28.54
C ARG A 196 -19.33 2.71 -27.55
N LYS A 197 -20.02 2.24 -26.50
CA LYS A 197 -19.46 1.28 -25.55
C LYS A 197 -19.18 -0.08 -26.19
N LEU A 198 -20.01 -0.53 -27.12
CA LEU A 198 -19.83 -1.80 -27.82
C LEU A 198 -18.66 -1.71 -28.81
N GLU A 199 -18.56 -0.62 -29.56
CA GLU A 199 -17.43 -0.30 -30.45
C GLU A 199 -16.12 -0.17 -29.67
N PHE A 200 -16.15 0.49 -28.50
CA PHE A 200 -14.99 0.58 -27.61
C PHE A 200 -14.55 -0.80 -27.09
N LEU A 201 -15.50 -1.67 -26.72
CA LEU A 201 -15.18 -3.03 -26.27
C LEU A 201 -14.65 -3.91 -27.41
N GLU A 202 -15.21 -3.78 -28.61
CA GLU A 202 -14.75 -4.49 -29.81
C GLU A 202 -13.31 -4.08 -30.16
N MET A 203 -13.01 -2.78 -30.11
CA MET A 203 -11.64 -2.27 -30.28
C MET A 203 -10.69 -2.79 -29.18
N GLN A 204 -11.13 -2.84 -27.91
CA GLN A 204 -10.32 -3.42 -26.84
C GLN A 204 -10.09 -4.92 -27.04
N GLU A 205 -11.08 -5.66 -27.54
CA GLU A 205 -10.96 -7.09 -27.82
C GLU A 205 -10.00 -7.36 -28.99
N GLU A 206 -10.01 -6.53 -30.03
CA GLU A 206 -9.01 -6.59 -31.10
C GLU A 206 -7.60 -6.29 -30.57
N LEU A 207 -7.43 -5.25 -29.75
CA LEU A 207 -6.15 -4.92 -29.12
C LEU A 207 -5.63 -6.03 -28.21
N ILE A 208 -6.50 -6.65 -27.41
CA ILE A 208 -6.13 -7.77 -26.55
C ILE A 208 -5.68 -8.96 -27.40
N LYS A 209 -6.41 -9.24 -28.49
CA LYS A 209 -6.05 -10.33 -29.38
C LYS A 209 -4.71 -10.08 -30.09
N GLU A 210 -4.45 -8.85 -30.52
CA GLU A 210 -3.16 -8.45 -31.11
C GLU A 210 -2.03 -8.55 -30.08
N GLU A 211 -2.24 -8.12 -28.83
CA GLU A 211 -1.26 -8.26 -27.74
C GLU A 211 -1.02 -9.74 -27.38
N GLU A 212 -2.05 -10.59 -27.34
CA GLU A 212 -1.91 -12.04 -27.14
C GLU A 212 -1.13 -12.70 -28.29
N GLU A 213 -1.40 -12.33 -29.54
CA GLU A 213 -0.66 -12.82 -30.71
C GLU A 213 0.82 -12.38 -30.66
N GLU A 214 1.10 -11.11 -30.31
CA GLU A 214 2.46 -10.62 -30.10
C GLU A 214 3.18 -11.33 -28.93
N GLU A 215 2.49 -11.56 -27.82
CA GLU A 215 3.04 -12.31 -26.68
C GLU A 215 3.33 -13.76 -27.06
N GLU A 216 2.46 -14.42 -27.82
CA GLU A 216 2.70 -15.77 -28.35
C GLU A 216 3.90 -15.81 -29.29
N GLU A 217 4.03 -14.81 -30.17
CA GLU A 217 5.19 -14.66 -31.05
C GLU A 217 6.50 -14.42 -30.28
N GLU A 218 6.49 -13.53 -29.29
CA GLU A 218 7.67 -13.24 -28.45
C GLU A 218 8.02 -14.46 -27.60
N GLN A 219 7.04 -15.18 -27.04
CA GLN A 219 7.27 -16.45 -26.37
C GLN A 219 7.81 -17.51 -27.32
N ALA A 220 7.36 -17.55 -28.58
CA ALA A 220 7.88 -18.45 -29.60
C ALA A 220 9.33 -18.09 -29.98
N LYS A 221 9.66 -16.81 -30.16
CA LYS A 221 11.03 -16.31 -30.40
C LYS A 221 11.95 -16.56 -29.21
N LEU A 222 11.46 -16.42 -27.97
CA LEU A 222 12.18 -16.78 -26.75
C LEU A 222 12.42 -18.29 -26.67
N LYS A 223 11.40 -19.12 -26.93
CA LYS A 223 11.55 -20.59 -26.97
C LYS A 223 12.52 -21.03 -28.08
N GLU A 224 12.47 -20.38 -29.24
CA GLU A 224 13.33 -20.69 -30.37
C GLU A 224 14.77 -20.23 -30.13
N SER A 225 14.99 -19.06 -29.52
CA SER A 225 16.33 -18.59 -29.14
C SER A 225 16.95 -19.42 -28.01
N ILE A 226 16.15 -19.86 -27.04
CA ILE A 226 16.55 -20.84 -26.01
C ILE A 226 16.89 -22.20 -26.67
N SER A 227 16.15 -22.62 -27.71
CA SER A 227 16.43 -23.85 -28.45
C SER A 227 17.66 -23.74 -29.35
N LYS A 228 17.95 -22.57 -29.93
CA LYS A 228 19.09 -22.32 -30.83
C LYS A 228 20.41 -22.10 -30.09
N GLN A 229 20.38 -21.65 -28.83
CA GLN A 229 21.55 -21.56 -27.95
C GLN A 229 21.90 -22.88 -27.24
N LYS A 230 21.18 -23.96 -27.53
CA LYS A 230 21.40 -25.25 -26.89
C LYS A 230 22.53 -26.02 -27.58
N ASP A 231 23.76 -25.60 -27.29
CA ASP A 231 24.98 -26.25 -27.77
C ASP A 231 25.21 -27.57 -27.00
N VAL A 232 25.14 -28.69 -27.73
CA VAL A 232 25.11 -30.07 -27.19
C VAL A 232 26.38 -30.42 -26.38
N ALA A 233 27.50 -29.73 -26.62
CA ALA A 233 28.76 -29.95 -25.91
C ALA A 233 28.83 -29.32 -24.50
N LEU A 234 27.97 -28.33 -24.19
CA LEU A 234 27.93 -27.69 -22.87
C LEU A 234 27.00 -28.42 -21.89
N GLU A 235 25.99 -29.16 -22.37
CA GLU A 235 25.07 -29.92 -21.49
C GLU A 235 25.77 -31.04 -20.73
N GLU A 236 26.69 -31.82 -21.32
CA GLU A 236 27.33 -32.92 -20.57
C GLU A 236 28.21 -32.42 -19.40
N MET A 237 28.85 -31.25 -19.54
CA MET A 237 29.70 -30.67 -18.49
C MET A 237 28.90 -29.85 -17.48
N THR A 238 27.86 -29.11 -17.91
CA THR A 238 27.02 -28.30 -17.02
C THR A 238 25.96 -29.11 -16.28
N VAL A 239 25.48 -30.24 -16.82
CA VAL A 239 24.48 -31.08 -16.14
C VAL A 239 25.05 -31.71 -14.87
N SER A 240 26.35 -32.01 -14.83
CA SER A 240 26.99 -32.56 -13.62
C SER A 240 27.14 -31.49 -12.54
N THR A 241 27.67 -30.30 -12.88
CA THR A 241 27.83 -29.19 -11.94
C THR A 241 26.50 -28.52 -11.54
N ALA A 242 25.52 -28.47 -12.43
CA ALA A 242 24.19 -27.93 -12.15
C ALA A 242 23.32 -28.91 -11.34
N LYS A 243 23.46 -30.23 -11.54
CA LYS A 243 22.82 -31.23 -10.65
C LYS A 243 23.39 -31.15 -9.24
N GLU A 244 24.72 -31.02 -9.09
CA GLU A 244 25.35 -30.85 -7.78
C GLU A 244 24.97 -29.51 -7.12
N ALA A 245 24.95 -28.40 -7.86
CA ALA A 245 24.53 -27.10 -7.35
C ALA A 245 23.04 -27.07 -6.98
N HIS A 246 22.18 -27.76 -7.74
CA HIS A 246 20.74 -27.85 -7.48
C HIS A 246 20.41 -28.77 -6.31
N GLU A 247 21.12 -29.90 -6.14
CA GLU A 247 21.00 -30.75 -4.95
C GLU A 247 21.50 -30.02 -3.70
N LEU A 248 22.58 -29.25 -3.80
CA LEU A 248 23.10 -28.46 -2.69
C LEU A 248 22.18 -27.27 -2.34
N ALA A 249 21.54 -26.65 -3.33
CA ALA A 249 20.51 -25.63 -3.12
C ALA A 249 19.24 -26.22 -2.48
N LYS A 250 18.78 -27.40 -2.95
CA LYS A 250 17.66 -28.13 -2.36
C LYS A 250 17.94 -28.53 -0.92
N ALA A 251 19.13 -29.05 -0.63
CA ALA A 251 19.56 -29.39 0.72
C ALA A 251 19.55 -28.13 1.63
N LYS A 252 20.07 -27.00 1.16
CA LYS A 252 20.02 -25.73 1.91
C LYS A 252 18.60 -25.20 2.09
N THR A 253 17.69 -25.39 1.13
CA THR A 253 16.28 -24.98 1.30
C THR A 253 15.53 -25.90 2.26
N LEU A 254 15.85 -27.21 2.25
CA LEU A 254 15.30 -28.18 3.19
C LEU A 254 15.77 -27.90 4.62
N GLU A 255 17.06 -27.61 4.80
CA GLU A 255 17.63 -27.22 6.09
C GLU A 255 17.00 -25.92 6.62
N LYS A 256 16.81 -24.91 5.76
CA LYS A 256 16.08 -23.68 6.13
C LYS A 256 14.62 -23.94 6.48
N HIS A 257 13.96 -24.84 5.75
CA HIS A 257 12.57 -25.21 6.03
C HIS A 257 12.44 -26.00 7.34
N GLU A 258 13.40 -26.84 7.65
CA GLU A 258 13.50 -27.57 8.92
C GLU A 258 13.74 -26.60 10.08
N GLN A 259 14.66 -25.64 9.93
CA GLN A 259 14.87 -24.56 10.91
C GLN A 259 13.61 -23.72 11.14
N LEU A 260 12.85 -23.39 10.08
CA LEU A 260 11.58 -22.68 10.21
C LEU A 260 10.51 -23.53 10.92
N CYS A 261 10.45 -24.83 10.66
CA CYS A 261 9.56 -25.76 11.35
C CYS A 261 9.91 -25.92 12.83
N GLU A 262 11.21 -25.94 13.17
CA GLU A 262 11.66 -25.94 14.57
C GLU A 262 11.28 -24.63 15.27
N LEU A 263 11.46 -23.50 14.60
CA LEU A 263 11.13 -22.19 15.14
C LEU A 263 9.62 -22.00 15.32
N SER A 264 8.79 -22.51 14.39
CA SER A 264 7.33 -22.52 14.53
C SER A 264 6.86 -23.44 15.66
N ARG A 265 7.51 -24.59 15.85
CA ARG A 265 7.24 -25.48 17.00
C ARG A 265 7.62 -24.82 18.33
N ALA A 266 8.79 -24.18 18.39
CA ALA A 266 9.21 -23.45 19.58
C ALA A 266 8.26 -22.28 19.90
N LEU A 267 7.81 -21.54 18.87
CA LEU A 267 6.83 -20.47 19.03
C LEU A 267 5.46 -21.01 19.49
N ALA A 268 5.00 -22.13 18.95
CA ALA A 268 3.74 -22.77 19.38
C ALA A 268 3.82 -23.23 20.84
N VAL A 269 4.93 -23.84 21.27
CA VAL A 269 5.17 -24.23 22.67
C VAL A 269 5.23 -23.01 23.57
N LEU A 270 5.89 -21.93 23.15
CA LEU A 270 5.94 -20.66 23.89
C LEU A 270 4.55 -20.01 23.98
N ALA A 271 3.77 -20.01 22.91
CA ALA A 271 2.42 -19.46 22.89
C ALA A 271 1.50 -20.26 23.83
N SER A 272 1.55 -21.60 23.77
CA SER A 272 0.79 -22.46 24.69
C SER A 272 1.27 -22.36 26.14
N ALA A 273 2.57 -22.20 26.37
CA ALA A 273 3.11 -21.99 27.71
C ALA A 273 2.70 -20.61 28.25
N SER A 274 2.78 -19.56 27.43
CA SER A 274 2.42 -18.18 27.80
C SER A 274 0.91 -18.01 27.99
N SER A 275 0.08 -18.71 27.22
CA SER A 275 -1.39 -18.61 27.29
C SER A 275 -1.99 -19.46 28.40
N VAL A 276 -1.19 -20.27 29.09
CA VAL A 276 -1.64 -21.13 30.22
C VAL A 276 -0.80 -20.86 31.47
N SER A 277 0.31 -20.14 31.36
CA SER A 277 1.18 -19.85 32.50
C SER A 277 0.47 -18.98 33.52
N TRP A 278 -0.31 -17.98 33.07
CA TRP A 278 -1.07 -17.13 33.97
C TRP A 278 -2.13 -17.94 34.72
N GLU A 279 -2.95 -18.72 34.01
CA GLU A 279 -4.01 -19.54 34.60
C GLU A 279 -3.42 -20.62 35.53
N ARG A 280 -2.28 -21.21 35.16
CA ARG A 280 -1.60 -22.23 35.98
C ARG A 280 -0.96 -21.63 37.23
N GLU A 281 -0.36 -20.45 37.12
CA GLU A 281 0.25 -19.76 38.26
C GLU A 281 -0.84 -19.26 39.23
N GLU A 282 -1.95 -18.75 38.70
CA GLU A 282 -3.11 -18.36 39.48
C GLU A 282 -3.72 -19.56 40.22
N PHE A 283 -3.89 -20.69 39.52
CA PHE A 283 -4.36 -21.94 40.14
C PHE A 283 -3.40 -22.45 41.22
N LEU A 284 -2.08 -22.49 40.95
CA LEU A 284 -1.10 -22.97 41.92
C LEU A 284 -1.02 -22.07 43.17
N ARG A 285 -1.17 -20.75 43.00
CA ARG A 285 -1.26 -19.82 44.12
C ARG A 285 -2.50 -20.08 44.96
N LEU A 286 -3.65 -20.31 44.32
CA LEU A 286 -4.90 -20.61 45.01
C LEU A 286 -4.81 -21.95 45.76
N VAL A 287 -4.25 -22.98 45.12
CA VAL A 287 -4.01 -24.29 45.74
C VAL A 287 -3.05 -24.18 46.93
N LYS A 288 -1.96 -23.43 46.81
CA LYS A 288 -1.01 -23.25 47.91
C LYS A 288 -1.65 -22.55 49.12
N LYS A 289 -2.48 -21.53 48.86
CA LYS A 289 -3.23 -20.82 49.90
C LYS A 289 -4.25 -21.73 50.59
N GLU A 290 -4.96 -22.56 49.84
CA GLU A 290 -5.91 -23.55 50.41
C GLU A 290 -5.17 -24.62 51.24
N VAL A 291 -4.01 -25.08 50.77
CA VAL A 291 -3.17 -26.05 51.50
C VAL A 291 -2.62 -25.45 52.80
N GLU A 292 -2.19 -24.19 52.79
CA GLU A 292 -1.74 -23.48 54.01
C GLU A 292 -2.88 -23.29 55.01
N LEU A 293 -4.07 -22.91 54.54
CA LEU A 293 -5.26 -22.81 55.39
C LEU A 293 -5.64 -24.18 55.98
N TYR A 294 -5.60 -25.25 55.19
CA TYR A 294 -5.88 -26.60 55.67
C TYR A 294 -4.85 -27.08 56.69
N ASN A 295 -3.55 -26.87 56.43
CA ASN A 295 -2.49 -27.20 57.38
C ASN A 295 -2.67 -26.44 58.70
N SER A 296 -3.06 -25.16 58.66
CA SER A 296 -3.34 -24.37 59.88
C SER A 296 -4.57 -24.85 60.67
N MET A 297 -5.53 -25.50 60.00
CA MET A 297 -6.69 -26.14 60.63
C MET A 297 -6.29 -27.48 61.27
N VAL A 298 -5.49 -28.28 60.56
CA VAL A 298 -4.99 -29.58 61.06
C VAL A 298 -4.02 -29.40 62.23
N GLU A 299 -3.18 -28.36 62.23
CA GLU A 299 -2.32 -28.02 63.37
C GLU A 299 -3.11 -27.64 64.63
N LYS A 300 -4.39 -27.25 64.49
CA LYS A 300 -5.32 -26.89 65.58
C LYS A 300 -6.30 -28.01 65.92
N GLU A 301 -6.19 -29.15 65.27
CA GLU A 301 -7.02 -30.34 65.50
C GLU A 301 -6.51 -31.08 66.76
N GLY A 302 -7.31 -31.10 67.83
CA GLY A 302 -6.94 -31.67 69.13
C GLY A 302 -7.07 -30.76 70.38
N THR A 303 -7.60 -29.54 70.25
CA THR A 303 -7.91 -28.63 71.38
C THR A 303 -9.41 -28.24 71.40
N GLU A 304 -9.98 -27.84 72.55
CA GLU A 304 -11.43 -27.55 72.73
C GLU A 304 -12.01 -26.49 71.76
N ASP A 305 -11.16 -25.77 71.00
CA ASP A 305 -11.51 -24.73 70.02
C ASP A 305 -11.59 -25.22 68.55
N GLU A 306 -11.82 -26.52 68.30
CA GLU A 306 -11.91 -27.09 66.94
C GLU A 306 -13.07 -26.50 66.10
N GLU A 307 -14.22 -26.27 66.73
CA GLU A 307 -15.40 -25.66 66.08
C GLU A 307 -15.14 -24.19 65.68
N GLU A 308 -14.33 -23.49 66.47
CA GLU A 308 -14.00 -22.08 66.25
C GLU A 308 -12.93 -21.92 65.15
N ALA A 309 -11.96 -22.84 65.08
CA ALA A 309 -11.01 -22.94 63.98
C ALA A 309 -11.70 -23.24 62.63
N LYS A 310 -12.71 -24.14 62.62
CA LYS A 310 -13.51 -24.45 61.43
C LYS A 310 -14.35 -23.26 60.94
N LYS A 311 -14.92 -22.47 61.86
CA LYS A 311 -15.66 -21.23 61.50
C LYS A 311 -14.74 -20.12 60.98
N ALA A 312 -13.56 -19.95 61.58
CA ALA A 312 -12.58 -18.97 61.12
C ALA A 312 -12.05 -19.30 59.70
N TYR A 313 -11.86 -20.59 59.39
CA TYR A 313 -11.52 -21.07 58.05
C TYR A 313 -12.59 -20.69 57.01
N GLN A 314 -13.87 -20.92 57.32
CA GLN A 314 -14.98 -20.58 56.42
C GLN A 314 -15.10 -19.06 56.19
N ALA A 315 -14.88 -18.23 57.22
CA ALA A 315 -14.91 -16.77 57.09
C ALA A 315 -13.71 -16.19 56.30
N ALA A 316 -12.51 -16.77 56.46
CA ALA A 316 -11.32 -16.37 55.72
C ALA A 316 -11.41 -16.69 54.22
N ARG A 317 -12.13 -17.77 53.87
CA ARG A 317 -12.44 -18.15 52.48
C ARG A 317 -13.32 -17.09 51.81
N GLU A 318 -14.37 -16.62 52.48
CA GLU A 318 -15.31 -15.61 51.95
C GLU A 318 -14.69 -14.20 51.76
N HIS A 319 -13.74 -13.79 52.60
CA HIS A 319 -13.11 -12.47 52.50
C HIS A 319 -11.94 -12.38 51.51
N SER A 320 -11.45 -13.52 51.00
CA SER A 320 -10.28 -13.56 50.12
C SER A 320 -10.56 -13.24 48.65
N ASP A 321 -11.83 -13.19 48.24
CA ASP A 321 -12.25 -12.87 46.86
C ASP A 321 -12.06 -11.39 46.48
N TYR A 322 -11.89 -10.48 47.46
CA TYR A 322 -11.88 -9.03 47.18
C TYR A 322 -10.48 -8.36 47.14
N THR A 323 -9.41 -9.06 47.51
CA THR A 323 -8.06 -8.46 47.68
C THR A 323 -6.99 -9.06 46.76
N ALA A 324 -7.40 -9.76 45.69
CA ALA A 324 -6.52 -10.38 44.70
C ALA A 324 -5.96 -9.42 43.62
N GLN A 325 -6.15 -8.10 43.75
CA GLN A 325 -5.59 -7.08 42.86
C GLN A 325 -4.71 -6.10 43.64
N LYS A 326 -3.40 -6.36 43.83
CA LYS A 326 -2.39 -5.25 43.76
C LYS A 326 -0.91 -5.55 43.95
N ALA A 327 -0.43 -6.76 44.21
CA ALA A 327 1.00 -6.91 44.52
C ALA A 327 1.60 -8.15 43.89
N ILE A 328 2.89 -8.02 43.55
CA ILE A 328 3.83 -9.06 43.11
C ILE A 328 4.12 -9.03 41.60
N GLY A 329 4.45 -7.83 41.08
CA GLY A 329 5.53 -7.70 40.10
C GLY A 329 6.86 -7.55 40.87
N ASP A 330 7.97 -7.91 40.26
CA ASP A 330 9.34 -7.45 40.57
C ASP A 330 10.37 -8.46 41.11
N LYS A 331 10.08 -9.76 41.29
CA LYS A 331 11.16 -10.74 41.60
C LYS A 331 11.22 -12.04 40.79
N VAL A 332 10.24 -12.31 39.92
CA VAL A 332 10.29 -13.48 39.00
C VAL A 332 10.64 -13.06 37.57
N SER A 333 10.39 -11.80 37.19
CA SER A 333 10.69 -11.27 35.86
C SER A 333 12.19 -11.26 35.52
N SER A 334 13.08 -10.97 36.47
CA SER A 334 14.53 -10.86 36.17
C SER A 334 15.16 -12.22 35.83
N ALA A 335 14.83 -13.27 36.58
CA ALA A 335 15.40 -14.60 36.36
C ALA A 335 14.92 -15.24 35.03
N LEU A 336 13.72 -14.87 34.56
CA LEU A 336 13.20 -15.33 33.28
C LEU A 336 13.80 -14.53 32.11
N ILE A 337 13.98 -13.22 32.27
CA ILE A 337 14.63 -12.35 31.28
C ILE A 337 16.10 -12.78 31.08
N ASP A 338 16.83 -13.02 32.15
CA ASP A 338 18.24 -13.45 32.08
C ASP A 338 18.40 -14.82 31.38
N ARG A 339 17.42 -15.72 31.53
CA ARG A 339 17.43 -17.05 30.89
C ARG A 339 17.09 -16.97 29.40
N VAL A 340 16.24 -16.03 29.01
CA VAL A 340 15.91 -15.76 27.61
C VAL A 340 17.10 -15.11 26.90
N ASP A 341 17.78 -14.15 27.53
CA ASP A 341 18.98 -13.52 26.98
C ASP A 341 20.14 -14.52 26.79
N ALA A 342 20.32 -15.45 27.73
CA ALA A 342 21.31 -16.53 27.59
C ALA A 342 21.02 -17.44 26.39
N MET A 343 19.75 -17.76 26.13
CA MET A 343 19.36 -18.58 24.97
C MET A 343 19.55 -17.82 23.66
N LEU A 344 19.22 -16.52 23.60
CA LEU A 344 19.44 -15.68 22.43
C LEU A 344 20.92 -15.54 22.07
N GLN A 345 21.81 -15.40 23.06
CA GLN A 345 23.25 -15.38 22.81
C GLN A 345 23.79 -16.70 22.27
N SER A 346 23.25 -17.84 22.74
CA SER A 346 23.66 -19.17 22.24
C SER A 346 23.26 -19.39 20.78
N LEU A 347 22.09 -18.88 20.38
CA LEU A 347 21.60 -18.91 18.99
C LEU A 347 22.44 -17.99 18.10
N LYS A 348 22.76 -16.77 18.57
CA LYS A 348 23.60 -15.83 17.83
C LYS A 348 25.01 -16.38 17.57
N LYS A 349 25.57 -17.13 18.53
CA LYS A 349 26.88 -17.78 18.38
C LYS A 349 26.86 -18.94 17.38
N LYS A 350 25.75 -19.68 17.28
CA LYS A 350 25.55 -20.73 16.27
C LYS A 350 25.32 -20.18 14.86
N LEU A 351 24.81 -18.96 14.73
CA LEU A 351 24.57 -18.32 13.43
C LEU A 351 25.82 -17.64 12.83
N MET A 352 26.88 -17.47 13.63
CA MET A 352 28.16 -16.85 13.20
C MET A 352 29.29 -17.87 12.94
N MET A 353 29.03 -19.16 13.17
CA MET A 353 29.84 -20.27 12.64
C MET A 353 29.16 -20.79 11.37
#